data_AF-A0A090LKL2-F1
#
_entry.id   AF-A0A090LKL2-F1
#
_cell.length_a   1.000
_cell.length_b   1.000
_cell.length_c   1.000
_cell.angle_alpha   90.00
_cell.angle_beta   90.00
_cell.angle_gamma   90.00
#
_symmetry.space_group_name_H-M   'P 1'
#
loop_
_entity.id
_entity.type
_entity.pdbx_description
1 polymer ?
#
loop_
_entity_poly.entity_id
_entity_poly.type
_entity_poly.pdbx_seq_one_letter_code
_entity_poly.pdbx_strand_id
1 'polypeptide(L)'
;MKYLIPFYFILLISFITIINVNLAKKPSKKPSKTTKKTTKKPTKKTTTTAKPRYGWRRFNVDYQGTMVKRMGLEAVAFFNCIHPNIPTLHYKSIVDGEKRGKREKGNKQIKLIIKVLRYNGPSTKDHPMCHYLHAIFNVTTTGIKYVIQQRQYDLPNRFDCAKENYDTLNSLQKM
;
A
#
# COMPACT_ATOMS: atom_id res chain seq x y z
N MET A 1 9.27 28.74 -34.58
CA MET A 1 9.32 27.78 -33.45
C MET A 1 9.46 26.32 -33.94
N LYS A 2 10.45 25.99 -34.80
CA LYS A 2 10.62 24.63 -35.35
C LYS A 2 11.87 23.88 -34.85
N TYR A 3 12.75 24.55 -34.11
CA TYR A 3 14.04 24.00 -33.67
C TYR A 3 14.17 23.74 -32.16
N LEU A 4 13.08 23.90 -31.39
CA LEU A 4 13.06 23.61 -29.95
C LEU A 4 12.96 22.12 -29.65
N ILE A 5 12.31 21.34 -30.53
CA ILE A 5 12.09 19.89 -30.35
C ILE A 5 13.40 19.07 -30.36
N PRO A 6 14.35 19.27 -31.30
CA PRO A 6 15.59 18.47 -31.30
C PRO A 6 16.51 18.79 -30.12
N PHE A 7 16.47 20.02 -29.60
CA PHE A 7 17.32 20.44 -28.48
C PHE A 7 16.92 19.76 -27.16
N TYR A 8 15.62 19.57 -26.93
CA TYR A 8 15.12 18.80 -25.78
C TYR A 8 15.54 17.33 -25.82
N PHE A 9 15.60 16.73 -27.01
CA PHE A 9 16.00 15.34 -27.17
C PHE A 9 17.47 15.10 -26.78
N ILE A 10 18.37 16.03 -27.16
CA ILE A 10 19.80 15.95 -26.82
C ILE A 10 20.00 16.12 -25.31
N LEU A 11 19.26 17.03 -24.67
CA LEU A 11 19.32 17.23 -23.22
C LEU A 11 18.79 16.01 -22.44
N LEU A 12 17.76 15.33 -22.94
CA LEU A 12 17.19 14.14 -22.32
C LEU A 12 18.18 12.97 -22.33
N ILE A 13 18.88 12.75 -23.44
CA ILE A 13 19.89 11.68 -23.57
C ILE A 13 21.08 11.92 -22.63
N SER A 14 21.51 13.18 -22.47
CA SER A 14 22.57 13.56 -21.54
C SER A 14 22.19 13.32 -20.06
N PHE A 15 20.93 13.58 -19.70
CA PHE A 15 20.45 13.32 -18.34
C PHE A 15 20.41 11.83 -17.98
N ILE A 16 20.02 10.97 -18.93
CA ILE A 16 19.93 9.52 -18.72
C ILE A 16 21.33 8.90 -18.54
N THR A 17 22.34 9.35 -19.29
CA THR A 17 23.71 8.85 -19.16
C THR A 17 24.36 9.25 -17.82
N ILE A 18 24.10 10.46 -17.31
CA ILE A 18 24.61 10.89 -15.99
C ILE A 18 24.05 10.02 -14.86
N ILE A 19 22.76 9.66 -14.91
CA ILE A 19 22.14 8.80 -13.88
C ILE A 19 22.73 7.39 -13.95
N ASN A 20 22.90 6.82 -15.14
CA ASN A 20 23.41 5.46 -15.30
C ASN A 20 24.89 5.31 -14.85
N VAL A 21 25.72 6.35 -15.05
CA VAL A 21 27.13 6.35 -14.61
C VAL A 21 27.27 6.48 -13.08
N ASN A 22 26.36 7.18 -12.40
CA ASN A 22 26.42 7.34 -10.94
C ASN A 22 25.85 6.14 -10.15
N LEU A 23 25.12 5.23 -10.78
CA LEU A 23 24.65 4.00 -10.14
C LEU A 23 25.70 2.87 -10.09
N ALA A 24 26.77 2.97 -10.89
CA ALA A 24 27.82 1.94 -10.95
C ALA A 24 28.90 2.05 -9.85
N LYS A 25 28.93 3.14 -9.06
CA LYS A 25 29.93 3.31 -8.00
C LYS A 25 29.41 2.78 -6.65
N LYS A 26 29.43 1.46 -6.49
CA LYS A 26 29.42 0.83 -5.15
C LYS A 26 30.85 0.50 -4.72
N PRO A 27 31.36 1.04 -3.59
CA PRO A 27 32.64 0.63 -3.05
C PRO A 27 32.43 -0.65 -2.24
N SER A 28 32.98 -1.78 -2.68
CA SER A 28 33.07 -2.97 -1.84
C SER A 28 34.53 -3.25 -1.50
N LYS A 29 34.81 -3.07 -0.21
CA LYS A 29 36.09 -3.25 0.47
C LYS A 29 36.61 -4.68 0.33
N LYS A 30 37.92 -4.81 0.09
CA LYS A 30 38.71 -6.03 0.36
C LYS A 30 38.46 -6.53 1.79
N PRO A 31 38.50 -7.85 2.01
CA PRO A 31 39.10 -8.38 3.22
C PRO A 31 40.34 -9.20 2.87
N SER A 32 41.44 -8.83 3.53
CA SER A 32 42.72 -9.53 3.53
C SER A 32 42.85 -10.39 4.80
N LYS A 33 43.47 -11.55 4.63
CA LYS A 33 44.11 -12.45 5.62
C LYS A 33 43.24 -13.40 6.47
N THR A 34 43.31 -14.67 6.06
CA THR A 34 43.86 -15.83 6.80
C THR A 34 43.52 -15.95 8.28
N THR A 35 42.73 -16.96 8.67
CA THR A 35 42.83 -17.58 10.00
C THR A 35 42.52 -19.08 9.96
N LYS A 36 43.50 -19.83 10.47
CA LYS A 36 43.65 -21.23 10.88
C LYS A 36 42.38 -22.11 11.00
N LYS A 37 42.45 -23.29 10.38
CA LYS A 37 41.66 -24.49 10.71
C LYS A 37 41.74 -24.77 12.22
N THR A 38 40.59 -24.87 12.88
CA THR A 38 40.47 -25.59 14.16
C THR A 38 39.19 -26.40 14.14
N THR A 39 39.36 -27.72 14.21
CA THR A 39 38.30 -28.73 14.26
C THR A 39 37.56 -28.60 15.59
N LYS A 40 36.26 -28.30 15.55
CA LYS A 40 35.37 -28.41 16.72
C LYS A 40 34.11 -29.20 16.34
N LYS A 41 33.74 -30.10 17.26
CA LYS A 41 32.63 -31.08 17.31
C LYS A 41 31.33 -30.65 16.60
N PRO A 42 30.49 -31.61 16.16
CA PRO A 42 29.22 -31.32 15.49
C PRO A 42 28.22 -30.72 16.48
N THR A 43 28.12 -29.39 16.47
CA THR A 43 27.05 -28.66 17.15
C THR A 43 25.76 -28.88 16.36
N LYS A 44 24.72 -29.40 17.02
CA LYS A 44 23.35 -29.49 16.48
C LYS A 44 23.00 -28.17 15.77
N LYS A 45 22.71 -28.25 14.46
CA LYS A 45 22.13 -27.15 13.69
C LYS A 45 20.76 -26.82 14.29
N THR A 46 20.74 -25.88 15.24
CA THR A 46 19.52 -25.14 15.54
C THR A 46 19.30 -24.23 14.35
N THR A 47 18.45 -24.65 13.42
CA THR A 47 17.97 -23.80 12.33
C THR A 47 17.16 -22.68 12.96
N THR A 48 17.83 -21.60 13.36
CA THR A 48 17.17 -20.34 13.72
C THR A 48 16.52 -19.82 12.45
N THR A 49 15.23 -20.10 12.29
CA THR A 49 14.38 -19.45 11.30
C THR A 49 14.42 -17.96 11.61
N ALA A 50 15.29 -17.21 10.92
CA ALA A 50 15.45 -15.78 11.12
C ALA A 50 14.11 -15.12 10.82
N LYS A 51 13.35 -14.75 11.86
CA LYS A 51 12.10 -14.02 11.70
C LYS A 51 12.39 -12.78 10.83
N PRO A 52 11.62 -12.54 9.76
CA PRO A 52 11.86 -11.40 8.90
C PRO A 52 11.86 -10.13 9.75
N ARG A 53 12.95 -9.36 9.67
CA ARG A 53 13.23 -8.17 10.50
C ARG A 53 12.10 -7.14 10.46
N TYR A 54 11.23 -7.20 9.45
CA TYR A 54 10.10 -6.29 9.23
C TYR A 54 8.83 -7.01 8.77
N GLY A 55 8.38 -8.00 9.55
CA GLY A 55 7.04 -8.57 9.38
C GLY A 55 5.93 -7.53 9.55
N TRP A 56 4.80 -7.75 8.88
CA TRP A 56 3.56 -7.03 9.16
C TRP A 56 3.10 -7.36 10.58
N ARG A 57 2.62 -6.35 11.30
CA ARG A 57 2.11 -6.47 12.67
C ARG A 57 0.78 -5.74 12.77
N ARG A 58 -0.09 -6.15 13.68
CA ARG A 58 -1.37 -5.48 13.90
C ARG A 58 -1.19 -3.97 14.12
N PHE A 59 -2.03 -3.19 13.44
CA PHE A 59 -2.07 -1.75 13.60
C PHE A 59 -3.07 -1.38 14.70
N ASN A 60 -2.60 -1.41 15.95
CA ASN A 60 -3.44 -1.09 17.11
C ASN A 60 -3.79 0.40 17.14
N VAL A 61 -4.91 0.76 16.52
CA VAL A 61 -5.52 2.10 16.52
C VAL A 61 -7.03 1.96 16.59
N ASP A 62 -7.71 3.06 16.93
CA ASP A 62 -9.14 3.16 16.75
C ASP A 62 -9.47 3.32 15.25
N TYR A 63 -10.13 2.32 14.67
CA TYR A 63 -10.54 2.30 13.27
C TYR A 63 -11.71 3.24 12.97
N GLN A 64 -12.45 3.69 13.99
CA GLN A 64 -13.48 4.73 13.86
C GLN A 64 -12.89 6.14 14.00
N GLY A 65 -11.63 6.25 14.42
CA GLY A 65 -10.93 7.51 14.57
C GLY A 65 -10.81 8.30 13.26
N THR A 66 -10.84 9.63 13.38
CA THR A 66 -10.86 10.57 12.24
C THR A 66 -9.71 10.37 11.25
N MET A 67 -8.49 10.11 11.76
CA MET A 67 -7.32 9.85 10.94
C MET A 67 -7.51 8.60 10.06
N VAL A 68 -7.97 7.50 10.65
CA VAL A 68 -8.05 6.21 9.97
C VAL A 68 -9.19 6.26 8.96
N LYS A 69 -10.34 6.84 9.34
CA LYS A 69 -11.45 7.16 8.44
C LYS A 69 -11.00 7.98 7.23
N ARG A 70 -10.22 9.05 7.44
CA ARG A 70 -9.67 9.87 6.35
C ARG A 70 -8.79 9.06 5.40
N MET A 71 -7.91 8.20 5.93
CA MET A 71 -7.11 7.31 5.09
C MET A 71 -8.00 6.39 4.25
N GLY A 72 -9.05 5.82 4.83
CA GLY A 72 -10.00 4.98 4.11
C GLY A 72 -10.71 5.71 2.96
N LEU A 73 -11.19 6.93 3.22
CA LEU A 73 -11.80 7.78 2.20
C LEU A 73 -10.82 8.12 1.07
N GLU A 74 -9.60 8.51 1.41
CA GLU A 74 -8.55 8.82 0.42
C GLU A 74 -8.18 7.61 -0.43
N ALA A 75 -8.14 6.40 0.14
CA ALA A 75 -7.91 5.18 -0.62
C ALA A 75 -9.05 4.84 -1.58
N VAL A 76 -10.31 5.02 -1.16
CA VAL A 76 -11.47 4.81 -2.04
C VAL A 76 -11.49 5.84 -3.18
N ALA A 77 -11.27 7.12 -2.86
CA ALA A 77 -11.19 8.18 -3.87
C ALA A 77 -10.05 7.93 -4.86
N PHE A 78 -8.87 7.56 -4.36
CA PHE A 78 -7.74 7.20 -5.20
C PHE A 78 -8.06 6.00 -6.11
N PHE A 79 -8.69 4.96 -5.57
CA PHE A 79 -9.11 3.80 -6.36
C PHE A 79 -10.08 4.18 -7.49
N ASN A 80 -11.11 4.96 -7.19
CA ASN A 80 -12.11 5.38 -8.19
C ASN A 80 -11.48 6.27 -9.26
N CYS A 81 -10.53 7.13 -8.89
CA CYS A 81 -9.80 7.99 -9.82
C CYS A 81 -8.99 7.17 -10.84
N ILE A 82 -8.32 6.10 -10.40
CA ILE A 82 -7.47 5.29 -11.28
C ILE A 82 -8.23 4.17 -12.03
N HIS A 83 -9.49 3.86 -11.66
CA HIS A 83 -10.32 2.89 -12.39
C HIS A 83 -11.69 3.48 -12.77
N PRO A 84 -11.73 4.45 -13.71
CA PRO A 84 -12.99 5.09 -14.11
C PRO A 84 -14.00 4.12 -14.76
N ASN A 85 -13.54 2.96 -15.25
CA ASN A 85 -14.36 1.97 -15.93
C ASN A 85 -15.04 0.96 -14.99
N ILE A 86 -14.71 1.00 -13.70
CA ILE A 86 -15.31 0.13 -12.67
C ILE A 86 -16.40 0.94 -11.95
N PRO A 87 -17.54 0.33 -11.57
CA PRO A 87 -18.53 1.04 -10.77
C PRO A 87 -17.93 1.65 -9.50
N THR A 88 -18.28 2.90 -9.25
CA THR A 88 -17.77 3.70 -8.13
C THR A 88 -17.91 2.95 -6.81
N LEU A 89 -16.80 2.84 -6.09
CA LEU A 89 -16.79 2.31 -4.73
C LEU A 89 -17.15 3.43 -3.75
N HIS A 90 -17.98 3.12 -2.77
CA HIS A 90 -18.32 4.02 -1.68
C HIS A 90 -17.72 3.51 -0.38
N TYR A 91 -17.11 4.41 0.38
CA TYR A 91 -16.54 4.06 1.68
C TYR A 91 -17.66 3.68 2.67
N LYS A 92 -17.47 2.58 3.41
CA LYS A 92 -18.34 2.20 4.54
C LYS A 92 -17.58 2.26 5.86
N SER A 93 -16.53 1.46 6.00
CA SER A 93 -15.78 1.35 7.25
C SER A 93 -14.40 0.71 7.06
N ILE A 94 -13.55 0.76 8.08
CA ILE A 94 -12.27 0.05 8.12
C ILE A 94 -12.43 -1.12 9.07
N VAL A 95 -12.06 -2.31 8.61
CA VAL A 95 -12.25 -3.56 9.36
C VAL A 95 -10.99 -3.91 10.14
N ASP A 96 -9.83 -3.79 9.50
CA ASP A 96 -8.56 -4.15 10.10
C ASP A 96 -7.41 -3.37 9.45
N GLY A 97 -6.25 -3.43 10.09
CA GLY A 97 -5.03 -2.86 9.56
C GLY A 97 -3.77 -3.49 10.13
N GLU A 98 -2.73 -3.46 9.32
CA GLU A 98 -1.39 -3.90 9.67
C GLU A 98 -0.40 -2.76 9.45
N LYS A 99 0.73 -2.80 10.16
CA LYS A 99 1.85 -1.89 9.98
C LYS A 99 3.15 -2.66 9.87
N ARG A 100 4.11 -2.08 9.15
CA ARG A 100 5.52 -2.50 9.17
C ARG A 100 6.44 -1.30 9.09
N GLY A 101 7.71 -1.50 9.39
CA GLY A 101 8.73 -0.45 9.38
C GLY A 101 8.60 0.53 10.56
N LYS A 102 9.36 1.62 10.49
CA LYS A 102 9.43 2.67 11.52
C LYS A 102 9.33 4.05 10.88
N ARG A 103 8.58 4.97 11.52
CA ARG A 103 8.38 6.33 10.98
C ARG A 103 9.72 7.08 10.95
N GLU A 104 10.51 6.95 12.02
CA GLU A 104 11.83 7.58 12.13
C GLU A 104 12.78 7.18 10.99
N LYS A 105 12.56 5.99 10.39
CA LYS A 105 13.37 5.48 9.28
C LYS A 105 12.79 5.77 7.90
N GLY A 106 11.68 6.50 7.82
CA GLY A 106 10.99 6.83 6.56
C GLY A 106 10.46 5.61 5.80
N ASN A 107 10.38 4.44 6.44
CA ASN A 107 10.00 3.17 5.81
C ASN A 107 8.74 2.56 6.42
N LYS A 108 7.98 3.36 7.17
CA LYS A 108 6.74 2.91 7.80
C LYS A 108 5.66 2.76 6.73
N GLN A 109 5.04 1.60 6.70
CA GLN A 109 3.88 1.33 5.86
C GLN A 109 2.71 0.86 6.70
N ILE A 110 1.52 1.24 6.27
CA ILE A 110 0.25 0.84 6.89
C ILE A 110 -0.58 0.18 5.79
N LYS A 111 -1.05 -1.04 6.04
CA LYS A 111 -2.02 -1.74 5.20
C LYS A 111 -3.37 -1.64 5.89
N LEU A 112 -4.42 -1.26 5.17
CA LEU A 112 -5.80 -1.22 5.66
C LEU A 112 -6.66 -2.17 4.84
N ILE A 113 -7.62 -2.80 5.51
CA ILE A 113 -8.72 -3.54 4.91
C ILE A 113 -9.97 -2.67 5.07
N ILE A 114 -10.45 -2.14 3.95
CA ILE A 114 -11.54 -1.17 3.91
C ILE A 114 -12.78 -1.88 3.37
N LYS A 115 -13.87 -1.85 4.12
CA LYS A 115 -15.19 -2.28 3.66
C LYS A 115 -15.78 -1.18 2.79
N VAL A 116 -16.16 -1.54 1.57
CA VAL A 116 -16.71 -0.62 0.57
C VAL A 116 -18.02 -1.15 0.02
N LEU A 117 -18.86 -0.24 -0.47
CA LEU A 117 -20.11 -0.53 -1.16
C LEU A 117 -19.94 -0.29 -2.65
N ARG A 118 -20.62 -1.10 -3.44
CA ARG A 118 -20.71 -0.97 -4.89
C ARG A 118 -22.16 -1.12 -5.32
N TYR A 119 -22.61 -0.23 -6.19
CA TYR A 119 -23.93 -0.30 -6.81
C TYR A 119 -23.78 -0.81 -8.25
N ASN A 120 -24.60 -1.78 -8.65
CA ASN A 120 -24.58 -2.33 -10.00
C ASN A 120 -25.59 -1.60 -10.89
N GLY A 121 -25.24 -0.42 -11.39
CA GLY A 121 -26.07 0.35 -12.32
C GLY A 121 -27.13 1.26 -11.67
N PRO A 122 -27.90 2.00 -12.48
CA PRO A 122 -28.72 3.12 -12.03
C PRO A 122 -29.94 2.73 -11.16
N SER A 123 -30.45 1.50 -11.30
CA SER A 123 -31.64 1.01 -10.59
C SER A 123 -31.34 0.21 -9.32
N THR A 124 -30.08 -0.11 -9.02
CA THR A 124 -29.71 -1.00 -7.90
C THR A 124 -29.30 -0.26 -6.63
N LYS A 125 -29.75 0.99 -6.45
CA LYS A 125 -29.60 1.71 -5.17
C LYS A 125 -30.16 0.92 -3.98
N ASP A 126 -31.10 0.01 -4.24
CA ASP A 126 -31.76 -0.83 -3.23
C ASP A 126 -30.94 -2.05 -2.81
N HIS A 127 -29.91 -2.45 -3.59
CA HIS A 127 -29.13 -3.67 -3.34
C HIS A 127 -27.62 -3.41 -3.49
N PRO A 128 -27.01 -2.63 -2.57
CA PRO A 128 -25.57 -2.44 -2.57
C PRO A 128 -24.83 -3.76 -2.30
N MET A 129 -23.78 -4.00 -3.06
CA MET A 129 -22.84 -5.10 -2.83
C MET A 129 -21.68 -4.63 -1.95
N CYS A 130 -21.28 -5.47 -1.01
CA CYS A 130 -20.14 -5.18 -0.13
C CYS A 130 -18.88 -5.86 -0.66
N HIS A 131 -17.76 -5.15 -0.64
CA HIS A 131 -16.44 -5.67 -1.00
C HIS A 131 -15.36 -5.21 -0.01
N TYR A 132 -14.17 -5.80 -0.12
CA TYR A 132 -12.98 -5.34 0.57
C TYR A 132 -11.99 -4.69 -0.40
N LEU A 133 -11.58 -3.47 -0.06
CA LEU A 133 -10.48 -2.77 -0.68
C LEU A 133 -9.27 -2.84 0.25
N HIS A 134 -8.20 -3.47 -0.22
CA HIS A 134 -6.91 -3.44 0.46
C HIS A 134 -6.11 -2.25 -0.04
N ALA A 135 -5.69 -1.39 0.89
CA ALA A 135 -4.86 -0.23 0.56
C ALA A 135 -3.58 -0.23 1.40
N ILE A 136 -2.44 0.02 0.76
CA ILE A 136 -1.15 0.21 1.43
C ILE A 136 -0.78 1.68 1.33
N PHE A 137 -0.44 2.26 2.47
CA PHE A 137 0.01 3.63 2.62
C PHE A 137 1.48 3.63 3.01
N ASN A 138 2.23 4.55 2.42
CA ASN A 138 3.53 4.92 2.96
C ASN A 138 3.38 6.07 3.94
N VAL A 139 4.15 6.06 5.01
CA VAL A 139 4.17 7.11 6.03
C VAL A 139 5.53 7.79 6.00
N THR A 140 5.54 9.08 5.64
CA THR A 140 6.74 9.90 5.64
C THR A 140 7.30 10.06 7.05
N THR A 141 8.55 10.53 7.15
CA THR A 141 9.16 10.90 8.44
C THR A 141 8.33 11.98 9.16
N THR A 142 7.70 12.88 8.41
CA THR A 142 6.79 13.93 8.91
C THR A 142 5.40 13.40 9.30
N GLY A 143 5.06 12.15 8.97
CA GLY A 143 3.77 11.53 9.33
C GLY A 143 2.65 11.71 8.29
N ILE A 144 2.96 12.30 7.15
CA ILE A 144 2.08 12.36 5.97
C ILE A 144 1.92 10.93 5.44
N LYS A 145 0.69 10.61 5.00
CA LYS A 145 0.31 9.26 4.55
C LYS A 145 -0.23 9.39 3.14
N TYR A 146 0.26 8.55 2.24
CA TYR A 146 -0.25 8.49 0.87
C TYR A 146 -0.33 7.05 0.39
N VAL A 147 -1.31 6.77 -0.45
CA VAL A 147 -1.57 5.43 -0.99
C VAL A 147 -0.46 5.09 -1.99
N ILE A 148 0.14 3.90 -1.84
CA ILE A 148 1.16 3.37 -2.76
C ILE A 148 0.69 2.13 -3.52
N GLN A 149 -0.30 1.43 -2.98
CA GLN A 149 -0.86 0.25 -3.63
C GLN A 149 -2.31 0.10 -3.18
N GLN A 150 -3.14 -0.32 -4.12
CA GLN A 150 -4.48 -0.80 -3.84
C GLN A 150 -4.70 -2.15 -4.52
N ARG A 151 -5.57 -2.98 -3.95
CA ARG A 151 -6.11 -4.16 -4.61
C ARG A 151 -7.51 -4.42 -4.05
N GLN A 152 -8.48 -4.55 -4.94
CA GLN A 152 -9.78 -5.11 -4.60
C GLN A 152 -9.64 -6.65 -4.58
N TYR A 153 -10.04 -7.28 -3.47
CA TYR A 153 -10.15 -8.74 -3.37
C TYR A 153 -11.64 -9.13 -3.36
N ASP A 154 -11.94 -10.33 -3.84
CA ASP A 154 -13.31 -10.88 -3.93
C ASP A 154 -14.27 -10.13 -4.88
N LEU A 155 -14.00 -10.23 -6.18
CA LEU A 155 -15.01 -9.97 -7.22
C LEU A 155 -16.12 -11.04 -7.29
N PRO A 156 -15.88 -12.35 -7.01
CA PRO A 156 -16.94 -13.36 -7.08
C PRO A 156 -17.65 -13.64 -5.73
N ASN A 157 -17.00 -13.43 -4.58
CA ASN A 157 -17.64 -13.60 -3.27
C ASN A 157 -18.42 -12.34 -2.89
N ARG A 158 -19.53 -12.14 -3.59
CA ARG A 158 -20.56 -11.17 -3.24
C ARG A 158 -21.11 -11.56 -1.87
N PHE A 159 -21.03 -10.68 -0.89
CA PHE A 159 -21.83 -10.83 0.32
C PHE A 159 -22.82 -9.68 0.37
N ASP A 160 -24.09 -10.03 0.55
CA ASP A 160 -25.15 -9.05 0.72
C ASP A 160 -24.81 -8.17 1.92
N CYS A 161 -24.86 -6.86 1.74
CA CYS A 161 -24.71 -5.91 2.83
C CYS A 161 -25.82 -6.03 3.88
N ALA A 162 -26.87 -6.81 3.59
CA ALA A 162 -28.15 -6.92 4.29
C ALA A 162 -28.11 -7.58 5.69
N LYS A 163 -26.93 -7.92 6.24
CA LYS A 163 -26.81 -8.38 7.64
C LYS A 163 -26.31 -7.31 8.63
N GLU A 164 -26.07 -6.07 8.18
CA GLU A 164 -25.75 -4.94 9.06
C GLU A 164 -26.82 -3.85 8.90
N ASN A 165 -27.51 -3.51 10.00
CA ASN A 165 -28.63 -2.56 10.10
C ASN A 165 -28.69 -1.49 8.99
N TYR A 166 -29.77 -1.54 8.21
CA TYR A 166 -30.07 -0.64 7.09
C TYR A 166 -30.06 0.87 7.44
N ASP A 167 -30.13 1.24 8.72
CA ASP A 167 -30.07 2.63 9.18
C ASP A 167 -28.74 3.35 8.85
N THR A 168 -27.63 2.62 8.71
CA THR A 168 -26.34 3.23 8.31
C THR A 168 -26.21 3.45 6.80
N LEU A 169 -27.06 2.81 5.97
CA LEU A 169 -27.04 2.97 4.51
C LEU A 169 -27.78 4.22 4.04
N ASN A 170 -28.90 4.57 4.70
CA ASN A 170 -29.69 5.76 4.38
C ASN A 170 -28.94 7.08 4.66
N SER A 171 -27.98 7.08 5.59
CA SER A 171 -27.15 8.26 5.87
C SER A 171 -26.03 8.47 4.84
N LEU A 172 -25.59 7.43 4.14
CA LEU A 172 -24.60 7.52 3.06
C LEU A 172 -25.23 7.90 1.71
N GLN A 173 -26.55 7.73 1.52
CA GLN A 173 -27.27 8.20 0.32
C GLN A 173 -27.57 9.71 0.34
N LYS A 174 -27.47 10.37 1.49
CA LYS A 174 -27.76 11.81 1.67
C LYS A 174 -26.52 12.70 1.61
N MET A 175 -25.34 12.14 1.35
CA MET A 175 -24.09 12.86 1.05
C MET A 175 -23.76 12.74 -0.44
#